data_AF-A0A1V9ZQP1-F1
#
_entry.id   AF-A0A1V9ZQP1-F1
#
_cell.length_a   1.000
_cell.length_b   1.000
_cell.length_c   1.000
_cell.angle_alpha   90.00
_cell.angle_beta   90.00
_cell.angle_gamma   90.00
#
_symmetry.space_group_name_H-M   'P 1'
#
loop_
_entity.id
_entity.type
_entity.pdbx_description
1 polymer ?
#
loop_
_entity_poly.entity_id
_entity_poly.type
_entity_poly.pdbx_seq_one_letter_code
_entity_poly.pdbx_strand_id
1 'polypeptide(L)'
;MRLVEEIDAESLLVLTFMCIALELCVYYYQHRGERPTLEEVNLQKEHAALALKAKKLNSVDMFVEHSKLTRQMNNLKKEEQTLAMKRMAQYTVSPMLKYFQPLCLLTIVILFWNSPLILFPSGYLMPIERILAMPFFPSGVISAGGWWCLSRRVLGKVLV
;
A
#
# COMPACT_ATOMS: atom_id res chain seq x y z
N MET A 1 22.98 -35.71 -11.52
CA MET A 1 21.82 -34.82 -11.35
C MET A 1 21.10 -35.18 -10.05
N ARG A 2 21.78 -34.98 -8.93
CA ARG A 2 21.18 -35.09 -7.58
C ARG A 2 21.02 -33.66 -7.06
N LEU A 3 20.06 -33.49 -6.16
CA LEU A 3 19.81 -32.30 -5.34
C LEU A 3 18.89 -31.26 -6.00
N VAL A 4 17.65 -31.68 -6.27
CA VAL A 4 16.53 -30.77 -6.05
C VAL A 4 15.92 -31.22 -4.74
N GLU A 5 16.47 -30.67 -3.66
CA GLU A 5 15.97 -30.87 -2.30
C GLU A 5 14.55 -30.26 -2.29
N GLU A 6 13.54 -31.12 -2.14
CA GLU A 6 12.16 -30.68 -1.95
C GLU A 6 12.17 -29.78 -0.71
N ILE A 7 11.84 -28.49 -0.88
CA ILE A 7 11.60 -27.65 0.27
C ILE A 7 10.44 -28.27 1.04
N ASP A 8 10.70 -28.56 2.32
CA ASP A 8 9.69 -29.09 3.23
C ASP A 8 8.52 -28.12 3.29
N ALA A 9 7.28 -28.63 3.23
CA ALA A 9 6.07 -27.81 3.19
C ALA A 9 6.03 -26.78 4.34
N GLU A 10 6.63 -27.15 5.47
CA GLU A 10 6.81 -26.30 6.65
C GLU A 10 7.61 -25.03 6.36
N SER A 11 8.73 -25.13 5.63
CA SER A 11 9.58 -23.99 5.30
C SER A 11 8.88 -23.01 4.35
N LEU A 12 8.09 -23.54 3.41
CA LEU A 12 7.27 -22.72 2.51
C LEU A 12 6.16 -22.00 3.28
N LEU A 13 5.50 -22.68 4.22
CA LEU A 13 4.49 -22.07 5.09
C LEU A 13 5.09 -20.95 5.96
N VAL A 14 6.24 -21.21 6.60
CA VAL A 14 6.94 -20.20 7.40
C VAL A 14 7.32 -18.98 6.55
N LEU A 15 7.86 -19.21 5.35
CA LEU A 15 8.17 -18.12 4.42
C LEU A 15 6.91 -17.32 4.06
N THR A 16 5.81 -17.98 3.69
CA THR A 16 4.56 -17.28 3.35
C THR A 16 4.04 -16.44 4.52
N PHE A 17 4.05 -16.99 5.73
CA PHE A 17 3.58 -16.30 6.91
C PHE A 17 4.44 -15.06 7.22
N MET A 18 5.77 -15.19 7.10
CA MET A 18 6.70 -14.07 7.23
C MET A 18 6.47 -12.98 6.18
N CYS A 19 6.24 -13.35 4.92
CA CYS A 19 5.91 -12.40 3.85
C CYS A 19 4.64 -11.62 4.17
N ILE A 20 3.58 -12.33 4.57
CA ILE A 20 2.28 -11.74 4.90
C ILE A 20 2.41 -10.82 6.12
N ALA A 21 3.07 -11.27 7.18
CA ALA A 21 3.26 -10.48 8.39
C ALA A 21 4.04 -9.19 8.11
N LEU A 22 5.09 -9.24 7.29
CA LEU A 22 5.87 -8.06 6.94
C LEU A 22 5.06 -7.07 6.10
N GLU A 23 4.33 -7.53 5.09
CA GLU A 23 3.47 -6.65 4.27
C GLU A 23 2.33 -6.05 5.10
N LEU A 24 1.72 -6.81 6.02
CA LEU A 24 0.72 -6.29 6.95
C LEU A 24 1.30 -5.24 7.90
N CYS A 25 2.50 -5.47 8.44
CA CYS A 25 3.19 -4.49 9.27
C CYS A 25 3.45 -3.21 8.47
N VAL A 26 4.05 -3.30 7.28
CA VAL A 26 4.33 -2.14 6.42
C VAL A 26 3.04 -1.41 6.06
N TYR A 27 1.99 -2.13 5.67
CA TYR A 27 0.67 -1.57 5.35
C TYR A 27 0.09 -0.83 6.56
N TYR A 28 0.10 -1.45 7.74
CA TYR A 28 -0.39 -0.85 8.97
C TYR A 28 0.39 0.42 9.34
N TYR A 29 1.72 0.40 9.24
CA TYR A 29 2.56 1.57 9.49
C TYR A 29 2.28 2.71 8.49
N GLN A 30 2.00 2.40 7.22
CA GLN A 30 1.67 3.39 6.20
C GLN A 30 0.25 3.96 6.37
N HIS A 31 -0.74 3.13 6.71
CA HIS A 31 -2.15 3.54 6.79
C HIS A 31 -2.55 4.08 8.17
N ARG A 32 -1.68 4.00 9.18
CA ARG A 32 -1.97 4.50 10.54
C ARG A 32 -2.41 5.97 10.58
N GLY A 33 -1.93 6.79 9.64
CA GLY A 33 -2.23 8.22 9.55
C GLY A 33 -3.46 8.56 8.70
N GLU A 34 -4.07 7.62 7.98
CA GLU A 34 -5.12 7.93 6.99
C GLU A 34 -6.49 8.19 7.61
N ARG A 35 -6.74 7.67 8.80
CA ARG A 35 -8.03 7.84 9.47
C ARG A 35 -8.24 9.32 9.84
N PRO A 36 -9.30 9.97 9.34
CA PRO A 36 -9.57 11.35 9.69
C PRO A 36 -10.00 11.46 11.15
N THR A 37 -9.54 12.53 11.81
CA THR A 37 -9.91 12.82 13.20
C THR A 37 -11.39 13.26 13.24
N LEU A 38 -12.07 13.04 14.37
CA LEU A 38 -13.44 13.51 14.60
C LEU A 38 -13.64 15.00 14.26
N GLU A 39 -12.64 15.83 14.55
CA GLU A 39 -12.62 17.26 14.23
C GLU A 39 -12.61 17.53 12.71
N GLU A 40 -11.81 16.78 11.94
CA GLU A 40 -11.77 16.88 10.47
C GLU A 40 -13.11 16.46 9.86
N VAL A 41 -13.73 15.40 10.39
CA VAL A 41 -15.05 14.92 9.93
C VAL A 41 -16.14 15.96 10.20
N ASN A 42 -16.08 16.66 11.33
CA ASN A 42 -17.05 17.70 11.67
C ASN A 42 -16.90 18.92 10.75
N LEU A 43 -15.66 19.38 10.49
CA LEU A 43 -15.43 20.46 9.52
C LEU A 43 -15.92 20.10 8.11
N GLN A 44 -15.69 18.86 7.66
CA GLN A 44 -16.15 18.40 6.34
C GLN A 44 -17.68 18.43 6.21
N LYS A 45 -18.39 18.09 7.29
CA LYS A 45 -19.86 18.20 7.34
C LYS A 45 -20.32 19.66 7.26
N GLU A 46 -19.64 20.57 7.96
CA GLU A 46 -19.96 22.00 7.90
C GLU A 46 -19.67 22.59 6.52
N HIS A 47 -18.55 22.23 5.91
CA HIS A 47 -18.22 22.62 4.54
C HIS A 47 -19.25 22.08 3.53
N ALA A 48 -19.68 20.82 3.66
CA ALA A 48 -20.74 20.25 2.82
C ALA A 48 -22.09 20.96 3.00
N ALA A 49 -22.45 21.32 4.24
CA ALA A 49 -23.66 22.08 4.53
C ALA A 49 -23.62 23.49 3.91
N LEU A 50 -22.47 24.17 3.97
CA LEU A 50 -22.26 25.48 3.34
C LEU A 50 -22.27 25.39 1.81
N ALA A 51 -21.68 24.35 1.23
CA ALA A 51 -21.71 24.10 -0.22
C ALA A 51 -23.14 23.88 -0.73
N LEU A 52 -23.96 23.14 0.03
CA LEU A 52 -25.38 22.96 -0.28
C LEU A 52 -26.17 24.27 -0.20
N LYS A 53 -25.87 25.13 0.80
CA LYS A 53 -26.46 26.46 0.90
C LYS A 53 -26.06 27.33 -0.29
N ALA A 54 -24.77 27.39 -0.64
CA ALA A 54 -24.28 28.15 -1.78
C ALA A 54 -24.92 27.70 -3.11
N LYS A 55 -25.11 26.39 -3.31
CA LYS A 55 -25.77 25.83 -4.51
C LYS A 55 -27.25 26.20 -4.62
N LYS A 56 -27.92 26.45 -3.49
CA LYS A 56 -29.34 26.86 -3.48
C LYS A 56 -29.53 28.36 -3.73
N LEU A 57 -28.50 29.20 -3.53
CA LEU A 57 -28.58 30.62 -3.85
C LEU A 57 -28.41 30.85 -5.36
N ASN A 58 -29.21 31.76 -5.92
CA ASN A 58 -28.97 32.27 -7.27
C ASN A 58 -27.70 33.14 -7.25
N SER A 59 -26.65 32.69 -7.93
CA SER A 59 -25.31 33.30 -7.89
C SER A 59 -25.25 34.70 -8.50
N VAL A 60 -26.20 35.03 -9.38
CA VAL A 60 -26.26 36.31 -10.11
C VAL A 60 -26.99 37.38 -9.31
N ASP A 61 -28.16 37.06 -8.74
CA ASP A 61 -28.97 38.04 -7.98
C ASP A 61 -28.44 38.27 -6.56
N MET A 62 -27.85 37.23 -5.94
CA MET A 62 -27.31 37.29 -4.57
C MET A 62 -25.78 37.15 -4.55
N PHE A 63 -25.09 37.79 -5.49
CA PHE A 63 -23.63 37.72 -5.61
C PHE A 63 -22.88 38.07 -4.32
N VAL A 64 -23.38 39.04 -3.54
CA VAL A 64 -22.77 39.44 -2.27
C VAL A 64 -22.86 38.33 -1.23
N GLU A 65 -24.02 37.66 -1.12
CA GLU A 65 -24.21 36.54 -0.19
C GLU A 65 -23.42 35.31 -0.64
N HIS A 66 -23.42 35.03 -1.94
CA HIS A 66 -22.62 33.97 -2.53
C HIS A 66 -21.11 34.19 -2.28
N SER A 67 -20.64 35.44 -2.39
CA SER A 67 -19.26 35.82 -2.10
C SER A 67 -18.92 35.66 -0.61
N LYS A 68 -19.84 36.00 0.29
CA LYS A 68 -19.66 35.78 1.74
C LYS A 68 -19.58 34.28 2.07
N LEU A 69 -20.46 33.45 1.50
CA LEU A 69 -20.45 31.99 1.65
C LEU A 69 -19.16 31.38 1.10
N THR A 70 -18.70 31.83 -0.06
CA THR A 70 -17.43 31.38 -0.65
C THR A 70 -16.23 31.71 0.24
N ARG A 71 -16.22 32.90 0.87
CA ARG A 71 -15.17 33.28 1.83
C ARG A 71 -15.21 32.40 3.08
N GLN A 72 -16.40 32.10 3.60
CA GLN A 72 -16.56 31.18 4.74
C GLN A 72 -16.08 29.76 4.40
N MET A 73 -16.44 29.25 3.21
CA MET A 73 -15.95 27.95 2.73
C MET A 73 -14.43 27.93 2.58
N ASN A 74 -13.82 28.99 2.05
CA ASN A 74 -12.37 29.08 1.92
C ASN A 74 -11.65 29.13 3.26
N ASN A 75 -12.24 29.74 4.30
CA ASN A 75 -11.67 29.72 5.65
C ASN A 75 -11.74 28.33 6.27
N LEU A 76 -12.89 27.65 6.20
CA LEU A 76 -13.03 26.27 6.68
C LEU A 76 -12.09 25.31 5.95
N LYS A 77 -11.95 25.47 4.63
CA LYS A 77 -11.02 24.66 3.84
C LYS A 77 -9.56 24.85 4.27
N LYS A 78 -9.17 26.06 4.67
CA LYS A 78 -7.82 26.31 5.23
C LYS A 78 -7.66 25.61 6.57
N GLU A 79 -8.66 25.65 7.44
CA GLU A 79 -8.63 24.96 8.74
C GLU A 79 -8.53 23.44 8.55
N GLU A 80 -9.34 22.85 7.67
CA GLU A 80 -9.23 21.44 7.28
C GLU A 80 -7.83 21.08 6.78
N GLN A 81 -7.27 21.90 5.89
CA GLN A 81 -5.92 21.68 5.36
C GLN A 81 -4.85 21.76 6.45
N THR A 82 -4.98 22.70 7.40
CA THR A 82 -4.02 22.80 8.50
C THR A 82 -4.10 21.59 9.45
N LEU A 83 -5.30 21.08 9.72
CA LEU A 83 -5.49 19.87 10.52
C LEU A 83 -4.94 18.63 9.80
N ALA A 84 -5.23 18.49 8.50
CA ALA A 84 -4.70 17.42 7.67
C ALA A 84 -3.17 17.48 7.59
N MET A 85 -2.57 18.67 7.46
CA MET A 85 -1.12 18.85 7.49
C MET A 85 -0.53 18.49 8.86
N LYS A 86 -1.17 18.87 9.96
CA LYS A 86 -0.74 18.48 11.32
C LYS A 86 -0.80 16.95 11.51
N ARG A 87 -1.86 16.31 11.03
CA ARG A 87 -2.00 14.84 11.05
C ARG A 87 -0.90 14.18 10.23
N MET A 88 -0.71 14.63 8.99
CA MET A 88 0.35 14.11 8.12
C MET A 88 1.74 14.31 8.74
N ALA A 89 2.00 15.45 9.39
CA ALA A 89 3.25 15.71 10.10
C ALA A 89 3.45 14.78 11.32
N GLN A 90 2.39 14.53 12.09
CA GLN A 90 2.44 13.62 13.25
C GLN A 90 2.65 12.15 12.85
N TYR A 91 2.04 11.73 11.75
CA TYR A 91 2.14 10.37 11.22
C TYR A 91 3.09 10.27 10.03
N THR A 92 4.03 11.20 9.88
CA THR A 92 4.99 11.16 8.77
C THR A 92 5.83 9.91 8.92
N VAL A 93 5.58 8.94 8.03
CA VAL A 93 6.41 7.74 7.93
C VAL A 93 7.79 8.18 7.46
N SER A 94 8.82 7.83 8.23
CA SER A 94 10.20 8.14 7.88
C SER A 94 10.52 7.64 6.47
N PRO A 95 11.19 8.43 5.61
CA PRO A 95 11.58 7.99 4.28
C PRO A 95 12.46 6.72 4.32
N MET A 96 13.12 6.44 5.45
CA MET A 96 13.89 5.23 5.67
C MET A 96 13.05 3.94 5.54
N LEU A 97 11.76 3.99 5.85
CA LEU A 97 10.86 2.83 5.76
C LEU A 97 10.67 2.36 4.30
N LYS A 98 10.89 3.25 3.32
CA LYS A 98 10.88 2.88 1.89
C LYS A 98 12.06 1.98 1.52
N TYR A 99 13.18 2.08 2.22
CA TYR A 99 14.36 1.25 2.00
C TYR A 99 14.34 -0.04 2.82
N PHE A 100 13.54 -0.10 3.89
CA PHE A 100 13.39 -1.30 4.72
C PHE A 100 12.84 -2.48 3.90
N GLN A 101 11.84 -2.23 3.07
CA GLN A 101 11.21 -3.26 2.24
C GLN A 101 12.14 -3.93 1.22
N PRO A 102 12.89 -3.20 0.37
CA PRO A 102 13.86 -3.82 -0.53
C PRO A 102 15.04 -4.46 0.23
N LEU A 103 15.41 -3.94 1.41
CA LEU A 103 16.42 -4.56 2.26
C LEU A 103 15.96 -5.95 2.76
N CYS A 104 14.72 -6.07 3.24
CA CYS A 104 14.16 -7.37 3.65
C CYS A 104 14.07 -8.36 2.48
N LEU A 105 13.66 -7.88 1.29
CA LEU A 105 13.66 -8.72 0.09
C LEU A 105 15.06 -9.25 -0.23
N LEU A 106 16.06 -8.37 -0.18
CA LEU A 106 17.45 -8.73 -0.44
C LEU A 106 17.96 -9.74 0.59
N THR A 107 17.63 -9.59 1.88
CA THR A 107 17.98 -10.59 2.90
C THR A 107 17.34 -11.95 2.64
N ILE A 108 16.07 -11.99 2.22
CA ILE A 108 15.38 -13.26 1.92
C ILE A 108 16.00 -13.93 0.70
N VAL A 109 16.32 -13.17 -0.34
CA VAL A 109 16.99 -13.72 -1.54
C VAL A 109 18.38 -14.27 -1.21
N ILE A 110 19.12 -13.63 -0.29
CA ILE A 110 20.43 -14.14 0.17
C ILE A 110 20.27 -15.41 1.02
N LEU A 111 19.29 -15.46 1.92
CA LEU A 111 19.08 -16.62 2.79
C LEU A 111 18.61 -17.85 1.99
N PHE A 112 17.81 -17.66 0.95
CA PHE A 112 17.27 -18.73 0.10
C PHE A 112 17.99 -18.84 -1.25
N TRP A 113 19.27 -18.43 -1.30
CA TRP A 113 20.05 -18.34 -2.55
C TRP A 113 20.21 -19.68 -3.29
N ASN A 114 20.20 -20.81 -2.57
CA ASN A 114 20.46 -22.13 -3.14
C ASN A 114 19.23 -23.06 -3.22
N SER A 115 18.03 -22.60 -2.83
CA SER A 115 16.88 -23.48 -2.66
C SER A 115 15.73 -23.14 -3.62
N PRO A 116 15.38 -24.05 -4.56
CA PRO A 116 14.20 -23.89 -5.40
C PRO A 116 12.91 -24.21 -4.60
N LEU A 117 11.96 -23.28 -4.52
CA LEU A 117 10.76 -23.45 -3.69
C LEU A 117 9.68 -24.33 -4.32
N ILE A 118 9.36 -24.11 -5.60
CA ILE A 118 8.28 -24.83 -6.27
C ILE A 118 8.72 -25.14 -7.69
N LEU A 119 8.54 -26.40 -8.09
CA LEU A 119 8.76 -26.90 -9.43
C LEU A 119 7.42 -27.00 -10.15
N PHE A 120 7.30 -26.32 -11.28
CA PHE A 120 6.20 -26.46 -12.21
C PHE A 120 6.67 -27.17 -13.47
N PRO A 121 5.79 -27.99 -14.09
CA PRO A 121 6.06 -28.49 -15.43
C PRO A 121 6.25 -27.30 -16.40
N SER A 122 7.28 -27.39 -17.24
CA SER A 122 7.67 -26.33 -18.17
C SER A 122 6.50 -25.89 -19.06
N GLY A 123 6.26 -24.58 -19.16
CA GLY A 123 5.20 -24.01 -20.01
C GLY A 123 3.89 -23.67 -19.31
N TYR A 124 3.69 -24.07 -18.04
CA TYR A 124 2.47 -23.73 -17.28
C TYR A 124 2.40 -22.26 -16.85
N LEU A 125 3.55 -21.58 -16.76
CA LEU A 125 3.68 -20.21 -16.23
C LEU A 125 4.13 -19.20 -17.30
N MET A 126 4.09 -19.54 -18.59
CA MET A 126 4.43 -18.58 -19.65
C MET A 126 3.44 -17.39 -19.64
N PRO A 127 3.90 -16.14 -19.74
CA PRO A 127 5.28 -15.68 -19.94
C PRO A 127 6.05 -15.30 -18.66
N ILE A 128 5.42 -15.44 -17.48
CA ILE A 128 5.95 -14.92 -16.20
C ILE A 128 7.00 -15.86 -15.57
N GLU A 129 7.10 -17.08 -16.08
CA GLU A 129 8.04 -18.13 -15.66
C GLU A 129 9.48 -17.61 -15.46
N ARG A 130 9.98 -16.77 -16.37
CA ARG A 130 11.33 -16.21 -16.29
C ARG A 130 11.50 -15.14 -15.20
N ILE A 131 10.43 -14.40 -14.89
CA ILE A 131 10.43 -13.40 -13.81
C ILE A 131 10.36 -14.10 -12.45
N LEU A 132 9.56 -15.17 -12.34
CA LEU A 132 9.44 -15.96 -11.11
C LEU A 132 10.70 -16.78 -10.81
N ALA A 133 11.46 -17.15 -11.84
CA ALA A 133 12.73 -17.89 -11.71
C ALA A 133 13.96 -17.01 -11.41
N MET A 134 13.84 -15.69 -11.57
CA MET A 134 14.93 -14.73 -11.26
C MET A 134 15.28 -14.79 -9.76
N PRO A 135 16.56 -14.77 -9.32
CA PRO A 135 17.75 -14.35 -10.06
C PRO A 135 18.56 -15.41 -10.82
N PHE A 136 18.48 -16.70 -10.51
CA PHE A 136 19.42 -17.70 -11.09
C PHE A 136 18.84 -19.07 -11.45
N PHE A 137 17.52 -19.28 -11.35
CA PHE A 137 16.93 -20.61 -11.59
C PHE A 137 16.49 -20.81 -13.07
N PRO A 138 16.50 -22.06 -13.58
CA PRO A 138 15.96 -22.38 -14.90
C PRO A 138 14.44 -22.17 -14.95
N SER A 139 13.90 -22.03 -16.16
CA SER A 139 12.46 -21.94 -16.41
C SER A 139 11.72 -23.14 -15.83
N GLY A 140 10.68 -22.88 -15.04
CA GLY A 140 9.85 -23.89 -14.39
C GLY A 140 10.02 -23.91 -12.87
N VAL A 141 10.88 -23.06 -12.32
CA VAL A 141 11.12 -22.95 -10.87
C VAL A 141 10.67 -21.60 -10.35
N ILE A 142 10.03 -21.58 -9.18
CA ILE A 142 9.77 -20.36 -8.42
C ILE A 142 10.87 -20.15 -7.39
N SER A 143 11.55 -18.99 -7.46
CA SER A 143 12.52 -18.56 -6.45
C SER A 143 11.84 -17.91 -5.24
N ALA A 144 12.57 -17.73 -4.14
CA ALA A 144 12.06 -16.99 -2.97
C ALA A 144 11.65 -15.56 -3.32
N GLY A 145 12.41 -14.91 -4.20
CA GLY A 145 12.07 -13.58 -4.72
C GLY A 145 10.82 -13.59 -5.59
N GLY A 146 10.65 -14.60 -6.45
CA GLY A 146 9.45 -14.77 -7.27
C GLY A 146 8.19 -15.01 -6.43
N TRP A 147 8.30 -15.85 -5.40
CA TRP A 147 7.23 -16.13 -4.45
C TRP A 147 6.84 -14.92 -3.61
N TRP A 148 7.83 -14.13 -3.16
CA TRP A 148 7.59 -12.84 -2.52
C TRP A 148 6.81 -11.88 -3.43
N CYS A 149 7.23 -11.76 -4.69
CA CYS A 149 6.59 -10.87 -5.64
C CYS A 149 5.12 -11.26 -5.90
N LEU A 150 4.85 -12.57 -6.01
CA LEU A 150 3.50 -13.10 -6.10
C LEU A 150 2.65 -12.78 -4.88
N SER A 151 3.15 -13.13 -3.68
CA SER A 151 2.43 -12.86 -2.42
C SER A 151 2.14 -11.37 -2.25
N ARG A 152 3.11 -10.50 -2.52
CA ARG A 152 2.89 -9.04 -2.54
C ARG A 152 1.81 -8.61 -3.53
N ARG A 153 1.84 -9.12 -4.76
CA ARG A 153 0.85 -8.74 -5.78
C ARG A 153 -0.57 -9.18 -5.40
N VAL A 154 -0.70 -10.34 -4.77
CA VAL A 154 -1.98 -10.83 -4.24
C VAL A 154 -2.42 -9.99 -3.06
N LEU A 155 -1.56 -9.77 -2.07
CA LEU A 155 -1.87 -8.97 -0.87
C LEU A 155 -2.23 -7.53 -1.24
N GLY A 156 -1.51 -6.91 -2.17
CA GLY A 156 -1.80 -5.57 -2.66
C GLY A 156 -3.14 -5.45 -3.38
N LYS A 157 -3.75 -6.56 -3.85
CA LYS A 157 -5.13 -6.54 -4.36
C LYS A 157 -6.19 -6.78 -3.28
N VAL A 158 -5.81 -7.40 -2.16
CA VAL A 158 -6.72 -7.73 -1.06
C VAL A 158 -6.78 -6.59 -0.03
N LEU A 159 -5.67 -5.88 0.17
CA LEU A 159 -5.52 -4.78 1.13
C LEU A 159 -5.88 -3.39 0.55
N VAL A 160 -6.21 -3.31 -0.74
CA VAL A 160 -6.73 -2.11 -1.42
C VAL A 160 -8.25 -2.19 -1.47
#